data_AF-A0A355X8L2-F1
#
_entry.id   AF-A0A355X8L2-F1
#
_cell.length_a   1.000
_cell.length_b   1.000
_cell.length_c   1.000
_cell.angle_alpha   90.00
_cell.angle_beta   90.00
_cell.angle_gamma   90.00
#
_symmetry.space_group_name_H-M   'P 1'
#
loop_
_entity.id
_entity.type
_entity.pdbx_description
1 polymer ?
#
loop_
_entity_poly.entity_id
_entity_poly.type
_entity_poly.pdbx_seq_one_letter_code
_entity_poly.pdbx_strand_id
1 'polypeptide(L)'
;MKKILSLITAICIMLMTSVTAFAAEIPSSEKVKAQIDGAAAYITKDVQSYDVDRALDFCMIADSGADVSKYKDGFIKDVKSNLDTNKGKIVSAYGENLTTYGAVIIALTALDEDISDFYGYDIGKAFLAMDPTAEPVSLNYYRIITQGAFYCENSDEFLTKVCDTYIANHYTMGKGVDYYGYSCDNTAYFIDAVSYGYYATDKYEDILKDAIAVLDTYKVDGGYCFNPEYGKETNADSTALALMAHSAYIADTDNLDKHYETVNGIYADLCKFEGSGTGIFTYDGDDSIYTTKEALIALSYYYWDVVFQEIPDDEPPTDDGETTTAVTSEPTTAKPKTTVSAANTSKKSPATGSNAAAVSAAAAFIAATGMLAVLKKKEK
;
A
#
# COMPACT_ATOMS: atom_id res chain seq x y z
N MET A 1 -16.86 0.21 -2.28
CA MET A 1 -17.50 0.72 -1.04
C MET A 1 -17.85 -0.38 -0.04
N LYS A 2 -18.62 -1.44 -0.40
CA LYS A 2 -18.96 -2.50 0.58
C LYS A 2 -17.76 -3.36 1.04
N LYS A 3 -16.81 -3.64 0.14
CA LYS A 3 -15.71 -4.58 0.39
C LYS A 3 -14.68 -4.07 1.41
N ILE A 4 -14.38 -2.77 1.40
CA ILE A 4 -13.31 -2.21 2.23
C ILE A 4 -13.81 -1.66 3.57
N LEU A 5 -15.09 -1.25 3.65
CA LEU A 5 -15.70 -0.93 4.95
C LEU A 5 -15.70 -2.17 5.85
N SER A 6 -15.88 -3.37 5.29
CA SER A 6 -15.88 -4.62 6.07
C SER A 6 -14.51 -5.00 6.64
N LEU A 7 -13.41 -4.67 5.96
CA LEU A 7 -12.05 -5.01 6.38
C LEU A 7 -11.53 -4.04 7.44
N ILE A 8 -11.73 -2.73 7.24
CA ILE A 8 -11.39 -1.70 8.23
C ILE A 8 -12.27 -1.89 9.49
N THR A 9 -13.56 -2.18 9.32
CA THR A 9 -14.46 -2.45 10.46
C THR A 9 -14.12 -3.77 11.17
N ALA A 10 -13.63 -4.81 10.49
CA ALA A 10 -13.20 -6.05 11.15
C ALA A 10 -11.94 -5.83 12.01
N ILE A 11 -10.96 -5.08 11.51
CA ILE A 11 -9.74 -4.74 12.27
C ILE A 11 -10.09 -3.85 13.48
N CYS A 12 -10.96 -2.84 13.31
CA CYS A 12 -11.39 -1.98 14.43
C CYS A 12 -12.26 -2.68 15.50
N ILE A 13 -12.96 -3.78 15.18
CA ILE A 13 -13.82 -4.49 16.15
C ILE A 13 -13.04 -5.53 16.96
N MET A 14 -11.91 -6.05 16.46
CA MET A 14 -11.17 -7.16 17.09
C MET A 14 -10.05 -6.74 18.04
N LEU A 15 -9.70 -5.45 18.12
CA LEU A 15 -8.68 -4.90 19.06
C LEU A 15 -9.11 -4.94 20.55
N MET A 16 -10.23 -5.60 20.89
CA MET A 16 -10.81 -5.59 22.24
C MET A 16 -10.37 -6.74 23.17
N THR A 17 -9.33 -7.52 22.85
CA THR A 17 -8.87 -8.61 23.74
C THR A 17 -7.35 -8.68 23.93
N SER A 18 -6.87 -7.93 24.93
CA SER A 18 -5.73 -8.11 25.88
C SER A 18 -4.89 -9.42 25.79
N VAL A 19 -3.56 -9.50 26.02
CA VAL A 19 -2.68 -9.00 27.10
C VAL A 19 -1.20 -9.21 26.73
N THR A 20 -0.34 -8.30 27.19
CA THR A 20 1.13 -8.33 27.36
C THR A 20 1.87 -9.69 27.25
N ALA A 21 2.80 -9.77 26.30
CA ALA A 21 4.02 -10.58 26.36
C ALA A 21 5.20 -9.68 25.94
N PHE A 22 6.42 -9.96 26.40
CA PHE A 22 7.63 -9.19 26.10
C PHE A 22 7.93 -9.20 24.59
N ALA A 23 7.25 -8.33 23.84
CA ALA A 23 7.44 -8.13 22.42
C ALA A 23 8.82 -7.50 22.17
N ALA A 24 9.43 -7.84 21.04
CA ALA A 24 10.46 -6.96 20.48
C ALA A 24 9.93 -5.52 20.49
N GLU A 25 10.79 -4.55 20.83
CA GLU A 25 10.39 -3.13 20.85
C GLU A 25 9.78 -2.78 19.50
N ILE A 26 8.47 -2.52 19.48
CA ILE A 26 7.73 -2.14 18.27
C ILE A 26 8.41 -0.87 17.75
N PRO A 27 8.91 -0.84 16.50
CA PRO A 27 9.49 0.38 15.96
C PRO A 27 8.39 1.44 15.85
N SER A 28 8.74 2.71 16.03
CA SER A 28 7.76 3.77 15.73
C SER A 28 7.51 3.88 14.23
N SER A 29 6.31 4.31 13.85
CA SER A 29 5.96 4.61 12.45
C SER A 29 6.90 5.68 11.87
N GLU A 30 7.33 6.65 12.69
CA GLU A 30 8.34 7.64 12.32
C GLU A 30 9.69 7.01 11.92
N LYS A 31 10.13 5.97 12.64
CA LYS A 31 11.38 5.26 12.32
C LYS A 31 11.27 4.55 10.97
N VAL A 32 10.18 3.82 10.75
CA VAL A 32 9.95 3.11 9.49
C VAL A 32 9.83 4.12 8.34
N LYS A 33 9.15 5.25 8.56
CA LYS A 33 9.05 6.33 7.57
C LYS A 33 10.41 6.94 7.22
N ALA A 34 11.28 7.13 8.21
CA ALA A 34 12.64 7.61 7.97
C ALA A 34 13.46 6.61 7.10
N GLN A 35 13.26 5.31 7.27
CA GLN A 35 13.88 4.29 6.40
C GLN A 35 13.31 4.33 4.98
N ILE A 36 11.98 4.48 4.82
CA ILE A 36 11.34 4.67 3.51
C ILE A 36 11.95 5.90 2.79
N ASP A 37 12.04 7.03 3.47
CA ASP A 37 12.56 8.27 2.88
C ASP A 37 14.05 8.18 2.55
N GLY A 38 14.84 7.54 3.40
CA GLY A 38 16.26 7.29 3.15
C GLY A 38 16.50 6.35 1.97
N ALA A 39 15.73 5.26 1.87
CA ALA A 39 15.76 4.33 0.74
C ALA A 39 15.40 5.03 -0.57
N ALA A 40 14.29 5.79 -0.59
CA ALA A 40 13.86 6.56 -1.75
C ALA A 40 14.90 7.61 -2.18
N ALA A 41 15.53 8.30 -1.22
CA ALA A 41 16.60 9.24 -1.52
C ALA A 41 17.82 8.55 -2.15
N TYR A 42 18.21 7.39 -1.62
CA TYR A 42 19.33 6.59 -2.16
C TYR A 42 19.05 6.08 -3.58
N ILE A 43 17.88 5.48 -3.81
CA ILE A 43 17.48 4.94 -5.12
C ILE A 43 17.41 6.05 -6.16
N THR A 44 16.97 7.23 -5.78
CA THR A 44 16.69 8.32 -6.72
C THR A 44 17.78 9.39 -6.81
N LYS A 45 18.94 9.19 -6.16
CA LYS A 45 20.02 10.20 -6.05
C LYS A 45 20.50 10.76 -7.39
N ASP A 46 20.53 9.91 -8.44
CA ASP A 46 21.01 10.26 -9.77
C ASP A 46 19.88 10.37 -10.81
N VAL A 47 18.61 10.25 -10.38
CA VAL A 47 17.45 10.28 -11.27
C VAL A 47 16.95 11.71 -11.44
N GLN A 48 16.87 12.16 -12.70
CA GLN A 48 16.40 13.51 -13.04
C GLN A 48 14.90 13.55 -13.33
N SER A 49 14.34 12.52 -13.96
CA SER A 49 12.94 12.44 -14.36
C SER A 49 12.48 11.01 -14.54
N TYR A 50 11.16 10.81 -14.52
CA TYR A 50 10.48 9.58 -14.87
C TYR A 50 9.48 9.84 -16.00
N ASP A 51 9.34 8.86 -16.89
CA ASP A 51 8.42 8.79 -18.02
C ASP A 51 7.65 7.46 -17.97
N VAL A 52 6.76 7.20 -18.93
CA VAL A 52 5.99 5.96 -19.02
C VAL A 52 6.88 4.72 -19.09
N ASP A 53 8.02 4.79 -19.80
CA ASP A 53 8.96 3.67 -19.93
C ASP A 53 9.64 3.33 -18.59
N ARG A 54 9.79 4.32 -17.70
CA ARG A 54 10.35 4.16 -16.35
C ARG A 54 9.28 4.07 -15.27
N ALA A 55 8.01 3.86 -15.62
CA ALA A 55 6.91 3.79 -14.66
C ALA A 55 7.10 2.70 -13.60
N LEU A 56 7.67 1.55 -13.96
CA LEU A 56 7.98 0.45 -13.04
C LEU A 56 8.91 0.90 -11.88
N ASP A 57 9.95 1.65 -12.21
CA ASP A 57 10.87 2.18 -11.20
C ASP A 57 10.21 3.30 -10.39
N PHE A 58 9.38 4.12 -11.03
CA PHE A 58 8.76 5.26 -10.37
C PHE A 58 7.65 4.85 -9.40
N CYS A 59 6.82 3.87 -9.79
CA CYS A 59 5.64 3.50 -9.01
C CYS A 59 6.01 2.96 -7.64
N MET A 60 7.12 2.22 -7.49
CA MET A 60 7.56 1.73 -6.17
C MET A 60 7.91 2.89 -5.23
N ILE A 61 8.51 3.97 -5.74
CA ILE A 61 8.92 5.13 -4.94
C ILE A 61 7.72 5.99 -4.60
N ALA A 62 6.80 6.16 -5.56
CA ALA A 62 5.58 6.94 -5.35
C ALA A 62 4.65 6.24 -4.35
N ASP A 63 4.44 4.93 -4.53
CA ASP A 63 3.53 4.13 -3.69
C ASP A 63 4.08 3.90 -2.28
N SER A 64 5.38 4.07 -2.06
CA SER A 64 5.97 3.96 -0.72
C SER A 64 5.62 5.13 0.22
N GLY A 65 5.00 6.19 -0.30
CA GLY A 65 4.73 7.41 0.48
C GLY A 65 5.95 8.32 0.67
N ALA A 66 7.02 8.12 -0.10
CA ALA A 66 8.16 9.04 -0.14
C ALA A 66 7.80 10.33 -0.90
N ASP A 67 8.50 11.43 -0.60
CA ASP A 67 8.30 12.68 -1.34
C ASP A 67 8.84 12.59 -2.78
N VAL A 68 7.91 12.48 -3.73
CA VAL A 68 8.18 12.42 -5.17
C VAL A 68 7.81 13.71 -5.91
N SER A 69 7.56 14.82 -5.20
CA SER A 69 7.05 16.07 -5.77
C SER A 69 7.90 16.60 -6.93
N LYS A 70 9.22 16.40 -6.90
CA LYS A 70 10.13 16.82 -7.99
C LYS A 70 9.88 16.10 -9.33
N TYR A 71 9.24 14.94 -9.32
CA TYR A 71 9.00 14.11 -10.52
C TYR A 71 7.57 14.24 -11.05
N LYS A 72 6.62 14.67 -10.21
CA LYS A 72 5.18 14.67 -10.47
C LYS A 72 4.82 15.30 -11.82
N ASP A 73 5.20 16.56 -12.04
CA ASP A 73 4.81 17.31 -13.24
C ASP A 73 5.37 16.69 -14.52
N GLY A 74 6.61 16.19 -14.47
CA GLY A 74 7.28 15.55 -15.60
C GLY A 74 6.57 14.26 -16.00
N PHE A 75 6.30 13.39 -15.02
CA PHE A 75 5.64 12.10 -15.25
C PHE A 75 4.20 12.28 -15.76
N ILE A 76 3.41 13.16 -15.13
CA ILE A 76 2.02 13.45 -15.57
C ILE A 76 1.99 13.95 -17.01
N LYS A 77 2.89 14.88 -17.35
CA LYS A 77 3.00 15.43 -18.71
C LYS A 77 3.32 14.32 -19.72
N ASP A 78 4.22 13.41 -19.38
CA ASP A 78 4.62 12.31 -20.24
C ASP A 78 3.48 11.32 -20.47
N VAL A 79 2.79 10.87 -19.41
CA VAL A 79 1.61 10.00 -19.50
C VAL A 79 0.53 10.63 -20.38
N LYS A 80 0.26 11.94 -20.19
CA LYS A 80 -0.70 12.67 -21.04
C LYS A 80 -0.26 12.69 -22.50
N SER A 81 1.01 12.98 -22.78
CA SER A 81 1.55 13.00 -24.14
C SER A 81 1.40 11.64 -24.83
N ASN A 82 1.62 10.56 -24.08
CA ASN A 82 1.45 9.20 -24.58
C ASN A 82 -0.03 8.91 -24.93
N LEU A 83 -0.96 9.24 -24.04
CA LEU A 83 -2.39 9.07 -24.26
C LEU A 83 -2.91 9.94 -25.42
N ASP A 84 -2.45 11.18 -25.56
CA ASP A 84 -2.81 12.05 -26.69
C ASP A 84 -2.37 11.46 -28.02
N THR A 85 -1.15 10.91 -28.06
CA THR A 85 -0.59 10.23 -29.25
C THR A 85 -1.43 9.02 -29.64
N ASN A 86 -1.87 8.25 -28.64
CA ASN A 86 -2.58 6.99 -28.83
C ASN A 86 -4.12 7.11 -28.74
N LYS A 87 -4.65 8.33 -28.65
CA LYS A 87 -6.09 8.63 -28.51
C LYS A 87 -6.74 7.90 -27.33
N GLY A 88 -6.06 7.91 -26.18
CA GLY A 88 -6.50 7.28 -24.94
C GLY A 88 -6.40 5.75 -24.91
N LYS A 89 -5.72 5.14 -25.89
CA LYS A 89 -5.52 3.68 -25.93
C LYS A 89 -4.16 3.30 -25.37
N ILE A 90 -4.10 2.12 -24.76
CA ILE A 90 -2.85 1.43 -24.44
C ILE A 90 -2.45 0.60 -25.66
N VAL A 91 -1.26 0.82 -26.21
CA VAL A 91 -0.83 0.29 -27.50
C VAL A 91 0.47 -0.51 -27.37
N SER A 92 0.34 -1.84 -27.39
CA SER A 92 1.49 -2.74 -27.20
C SER A 92 2.57 -2.69 -28.27
N ALA A 93 2.26 -2.17 -29.47
CA ALA A 93 3.26 -1.95 -30.50
C ALA A 93 4.33 -0.91 -30.09
N TYR A 94 4.07 -0.09 -29.07
CA TYR A 94 5.00 0.89 -28.52
C TYR A 94 5.64 0.42 -27.19
N GLY A 95 5.59 -0.89 -26.90
CA GLY A 95 6.15 -1.46 -25.66
C GLY A 95 5.18 -1.46 -24.47
N GLU A 96 4.01 -0.84 -24.62
CA GLU A 96 3.02 -0.74 -23.55
C GLU A 96 2.33 -2.09 -23.27
N ASN A 97 2.35 -2.51 -22.02
CA ASN A 97 1.78 -3.78 -21.60
C ASN A 97 1.11 -3.62 -20.22
N LEU A 98 0.54 -4.72 -19.72
CA LEU A 98 -0.12 -4.74 -18.41
C LEU A 98 0.83 -4.27 -17.29
N THR A 99 2.09 -4.67 -17.32
CA THR A 99 3.07 -4.23 -16.32
C THR A 99 3.30 -2.72 -16.39
N THR A 100 3.55 -2.17 -17.58
CA THR A 100 3.78 -0.73 -17.77
C THR A 100 2.59 0.10 -17.27
N TYR A 101 1.38 -0.24 -17.70
CA TYR A 101 0.20 0.56 -17.34
C TYR A 101 -0.34 0.27 -15.95
N GLY A 102 -0.10 -0.92 -15.39
CA GLY A 102 -0.29 -1.19 -13.97
C GLY A 102 0.57 -0.25 -13.13
N ALA A 103 1.86 -0.09 -13.49
CA ALA A 103 2.77 0.85 -12.83
C ALA A 103 2.35 2.32 -13.00
N VAL A 104 1.90 2.72 -14.20
CA VAL A 104 1.36 4.08 -14.42
C VAL A 104 0.15 4.35 -13.53
N ILE A 105 -0.78 3.39 -13.42
CA ILE A 105 -1.96 3.52 -12.56
C ILE A 105 -1.56 3.68 -11.09
N ILE A 106 -0.64 2.85 -10.60
CA ILE A 106 -0.13 2.93 -9.23
C ILE A 106 0.50 4.31 -8.97
N ALA A 107 1.40 4.75 -9.85
CA ALA A 107 2.08 6.04 -9.72
C ALA A 107 1.09 7.22 -9.75
N LEU A 108 0.14 7.24 -10.69
CA LEU A 108 -0.88 8.29 -10.76
C LEU A 108 -1.78 8.31 -9.52
N THR A 109 -2.14 7.13 -9.01
CA THR A 109 -2.94 7.01 -7.78
C THR A 109 -2.18 7.58 -6.58
N ALA A 110 -0.89 7.25 -6.43
CA ALA A 110 -0.03 7.79 -5.38
C ALA A 110 0.21 9.30 -5.52
N LEU A 111 0.12 9.84 -6.74
CA LEU A 111 0.20 11.27 -7.03
C LEU A 111 -1.14 12.01 -6.89
N ASP A 112 -2.19 11.34 -6.40
CA ASP A 112 -3.56 11.86 -6.24
C ASP A 112 -4.26 12.24 -7.57
N GLU A 113 -3.87 11.65 -8.70
CA GLU A 113 -4.52 11.87 -9.99
C GLU A 113 -5.72 10.93 -10.19
N ASP A 114 -6.80 11.44 -10.82
CA ASP A 114 -7.99 10.64 -11.12
C ASP A 114 -7.77 9.82 -12.41
N ILE A 115 -7.49 8.53 -12.26
CA ILE A 115 -7.26 7.61 -13.38
C ILE A 115 -8.51 7.35 -14.24
N SER A 116 -9.71 7.68 -13.76
CA SER A 116 -10.98 7.50 -14.49
C SER A 116 -11.33 8.70 -15.37
N ASP A 117 -10.72 9.85 -15.12
CA ASP A 117 -10.86 11.08 -15.91
C ASP A 117 -9.52 11.83 -16.02
N PHE A 118 -8.45 11.10 -16.36
CA PHE A 118 -7.12 11.68 -16.50
C PHE A 118 -7.04 12.50 -17.79
N TYR A 119 -7.24 13.81 -17.68
CA TYR A 119 -7.30 14.73 -18.82
C TYR A 119 -8.33 14.31 -19.90
N GLY A 120 -9.46 13.74 -19.48
CA GLY A 120 -10.50 13.24 -20.38
C GLY A 120 -10.31 11.80 -20.86
N TYR A 121 -9.31 11.08 -20.34
CA TYR A 121 -9.08 9.67 -20.62
C TYR A 121 -9.34 8.80 -19.39
N ASP A 122 -10.09 7.72 -19.61
CA ASP A 122 -10.31 6.67 -18.62
C ASP A 122 -9.21 5.59 -18.77
N ILE A 123 -8.11 5.78 -18.03
CA ILE A 123 -6.94 4.88 -18.06
C ILE A 123 -7.33 3.52 -17.49
N GLY A 124 -8.12 3.50 -16.40
CA GLY A 124 -8.55 2.26 -15.76
C GLY A 124 -9.34 1.37 -16.72
N LYS A 125 -10.30 1.93 -17.46
CA LYS A 125 -11.04 1.19 -18.48
C LYS A 125 -10.17 0.75 -19.65
N ALA A 126 -9.21 1.56 -20.09
CA ALA A 126 -8.27 1.16 -21.14
C ALA A 126 -7.41 -0.03 -20.69
N PHE A 127 -6.97 -0.04 -19.44
CA PHE A 127 -6.21 -1.11 -18.82
C PHE A 127 -7.01 -2.40 -18.69
N LEU A 128 -8.23 -2.33 -18.16
CA LEU A 128 -9.12 -3.51 -18.02
C LEU A 128 -9.59 -4.10 -19.35
N ALA A 129 -9.40 -3.40 -20.47
CA ALA A 129 -9.69 -3.89 -21.83
C ALA A 129 -8.54 -4.69 -22.45
N MET A 130 -7.35 -4.71 -21.82
CA MET A 130 -6.23 -5.53 -22.23
C MET A 130 -6.49 -7.02 -21.92
N ASP A 131 -5.71 -7.92 -22.51
CA ASP A 131 -5.85 -9.36 -22.25
C ASP A 131 -5.33 -9.72 -20.84
N PRO A 132 -6.20 -10.09 -19.87
CA PRO A 132 -5.78 -10.42 -18.50
C PRO A 132 -4.98 -11.73 -18.41
N THR A 133 -4.88 -12.49 -19.49
CA THR A 133 -4.11 -13.75 -19.54
C THR A 133 -2.71 -13.55 -20.10
N ALA A 134 -2.37 -12.34 -20.55
CA ALA A 134 -1.04 -12.02 -21.04
C ALA A 134 -0.01 -12.11 -19.91
N GLU A 135 0.98 -12.95 -20.11
CA GLU A 135 2.06 -13.17 -19.14
C GLU A 135 3.06 -11.99 -19.16
N PRO A 136 3.45 -11.46 -17.98
CA PRO A 136 4.47 -10.43 -17.90
C PRO A 136 5.86 -10.97 -18.25
N VAL A 137 6.77 -10.07 -18.62
CA VAL A 137 8.18 -10.41 -18.91
C VAL A 137 8.95 -10.96 -17.69
N SER A 138 8.44 -10.72 -16.48
CA SER A 138 8.90 -11.32 -15.23
C SER A 138 7.68 -11.65 -14.39
N LEU A 139 7.62 -12.86 -13.82
CA LEU A 139 6.48 -13.25 -12.97
C LEU A 139 6.34 -12.37 -11.72
N ASN A 140 7.43 -11.77 -11.26
CA ASN A 140 7.42 -10.80 -10.17
C ASN A 140 6.54 -9.58 -10.48
N TYR A 141 6.23 -9.30 -11.76
CA TYR A 141 5.38 -8.17 -12.14
C TYR A 141 3.89 -8.46 -12.08
N TYR A 142 3.46 -9.69 -11.77
CA TYR A 142 2.06 -9.94 -11.48
C TYR A 142 1.52 -9.03 -10.36
N ARG A 143 2.34 -8.71 -9.35
CA ARG A 143 1.93 -7.76 -8.29
C ARG A 143 1.60 -6.37 -8.80
N ILE A 144 2.35 -5.87 -9.80
CA ILE A 144 2.11 -4.56 -10.39
C ILE A 144 0.79 -4.57 -11.18
N ILE A 145 0.54 -5.67 -11.89
CA ILE A 145 -0.69 -5.85 -12.67
C ILE A 145 -1.90 -5.93 -11.74
N THR A 146 -1.84 -6.74 -10.69
CA THR A 146 -2.97 -6.91 -9.77
C THR A 146 -3.18 -5.68 -8.89
N GLN A 147 -2.13 -5.04 -8.39
CA GLN A 147 -2.25 -3.77 -7.67
C GLN A 147 -2.82 -2.65 -8.56
N GLY A 148 -2.34 -2.51 -9.80
CA GLY A 148 -2.89 -1.55 -10.76
C GLY A 148 -4.37 -1.81 -11.07
N ALA A 149 -4.74 -3.08 -11.28
CA ALA A 149 -6.14 -3.48 -11.47
C ALA A 149 -7.00 -3.17 -10.24
N PHE A 150 -6.47 -3.35 -9.04
CA PHE A 150 -7.18 -3.08 -7.79
C PHE A 150 -7.64 -1.61 -7.68
N TYR A 151 -6.86 -0.66 -8.21
CA TYR A 151 -7.26 0.76 -8.26
C TYR A 151 -8.33 1.07 -9.31
N CYS A 152 -8.55 0.17 -10.28
CA CYS A 152 -9.54 0.37 -11.33
C CYS A 152 -10.96 0.02 -10.87
N GLU A 153 -11.96 0.77 -11.35
CA GLU A 153 -13.35 0.42 -11.10
C GLU A 153 -13.78 -0.83 -11.88
N ASN A 154 -14.60 -1.69 -11.25
CA ASN A 154 -15.13 -2.92 -11.85
C ASN A 154 -14.05 -3.93 -12.28
N SER A 155 -12.94 -3.99 -11.55
CA SER A 155 -11.79 -4.85 -11.86
C SER A 155 -11.92 -6.30 -11.38
N ASP A 156 -12.95 -6.67 -10.61
CA ASP A 156 -13.10 -7.99 -9.99
C ASP A 156 -12.90 -9.16 -10.98
N GLU A 157 -13.55 -9.12 -12.15
CA GLU A 157 -13.42 -10.18 -13.17
C GLU A 157 -12.02 -10.23 -13.78
N PHE A 158 -11.42 -9.06 -14.01
CA PHE A 158 -10.07 -8.93 -14.56
C PHE A 158 -9.03 -9.47 -13.57
N LEU A 159 -9.06 -8.99 -12.32
CA LEU A 159 -8.23 -9.47 -11.20
C LEU A 159 -8.33 -10.98 -11.04
N THR A 160 -9.55 -11.50 -11.08
CA THR A 160 -9.81 -12.94 -10.96
C THR A 160 -9.11 -13.72 -12.08
N LYS A 161 -9.21 -13.27 -13.33
CA LYS A 161 -8.56 -13.93 -14.48
C LYS A 161 -7.04 -13.86 -14.42
N VAL A 162 -6.47 -12.72 -14.01
CA VAL A 162 -5.02 -12.56 -13.84
C VAL A 162 -4.50 -13.54 -12.79
N CYS A 163 -5.14 -13.59 -11.61
CA CYS A 163 -4.74 -14.48 -10.52
C CYS A 163 -4.94 -15.96 -10.89
N ASP A 164 -6.07 -16.34 -11.49
CA ASP A 164 -6.31 -17.70 -11.96
C ASP A 164 -5.24 -18.17 -12.95
N THR A 165 -4.83 -17.29 -13.87
CA THR A 165 -3.78 -17.58 -14.85
C THR A 165 -2.44 -17.77 -14.15
N TYR A 166 -2.07 -16.88 -13.21
CA TYR A 166 -0.81 -16.99 -12.48
C TYR A 166 -0.75 -18.30 -11.66
N ILE A 167 -1.81 -18.59 -10.90
CA ILE A 167 -1.93 -19.80 -10.09
C ILE A 167 -1.85 -21.06 -10.95
N ALA A 168 -2.65 -21.14 -12.02
CA ALA A 168 -2.74 -22.35 -12.84
C ALA A 168 -1.43 -22.70 -13.55
N ASN A 169 -0.64 -21.69 -13.92
CA ASN A 169 0.59 -21.89 -14.68
C ASN A 169 1.82 -22.11 -13.80
N HIS A 170 1.86 -21.54 -12.58
CA HIS A 170 3.12 -21.39 -11.84
C HIS A 170 3.09 -21.83 -10.39
N TYR A 171 1.91 -21.94 -9.76
CA TYR A 171 1.81 -22.27 -8.33
C TYR A 171 1.58 -23.77 -8.09
N THR A 172 2.31 -24.35 -7.16
CA THR A 172 2.09 -25.72 -6.68
C THR A 172 1.88 -25.73 -5.17
N MET A 173 0.74 -26.25 -4.71
CA MET A 173 0.42 -26.39 -3.29
C MET A 173 1.53 -27.13 -2.53
N GLY A 174 1.93 -26.59 -1.38
CA GLY A 174 3.01 -27.11 -0.53
C GLY A 174 4.42 -26.91 -1.10
N LYS A 175 4.59 -26.19 -2.21
CA LYS A 175 5.90 -25.89 -2.82
C LYS A 175 6.12 -24.42 -3.16
N GLY A 176 5.07 -23.69 -3.51
CA GLY A 176 5.15 -22.29 -3.92
C GLY A 176 5.20 -22.13 -5.44
N VAL A 177 5.82 -21.04 -5.91
CA VAL A 177 5.95 -20.70 -7.33
C VAL A 177 7.22 -21.31 -7.94
N ASP A 178 7.07 -22.01 -9.07
CA ASP A 178 8.19 -22.47 -9.88
C ASP A 178 8.54 -21.43 -10.96
N TYR A 179 9.56 -20.62 -10.69
CA TYR A 179 10.09 -19.64 -11.63
C TYR A 179 11.60 -19.71 -11.62
N TYR A 180 12.12 -20.59 -12.50
CA TYR A 180 13.51 -21.09 -12.43
C TYR A 180 13.80 -21.84 -11.12
N GLY A 181 12.79 -22.50 -10.56
CA GLY A 181 12.83 -23.19 -9.27
C GLY A 181 11.95 -22.52 -8.21
N TYR A 182 11.72 -23.26 -7.13
CA TYR A 182 11.00 -22.77 -5.94
C TYR A 182 11.94 -21.93 -5.08
N SER A 183 11.46 -20.80 -4.57
CA SER A 183 12.22 -19.93 -3.66
C SER A 183 11.31 -19.11 -2.75
N CYS A 184 11.92 -18.56 -1.69
CA CYS A 184 11.31 -17.58 -0.81
C CYS A 184 10.75 -16.41 -1.63
N ASP A 185 11.61 -15.82 -2.46
CA ASP A 185 11.33 -14.60 -3.23
C ASP A 185 10.17 -14.79 -4.21
N ASN A 186 10.16 -15.90 -4.97
CA ASN A 186 9.10 -16.22 -5.92
C ASN A 186 7.74 -16.38 -5.19
N THR A 187 7.76 -17.05 -4.05
CA THR A 187 6.56 -17.28 -3.23
C THR A 187 6.05 -15.99 -2.61
N ALA A 188 6.94 -15.10 -2.17
CA ALA A 188 6.59 -13.81 -1.60
C ALA A 188 5.91 -12.88 -2.62
N TYR A 189 6.45 -12.75 -3.84
CA TYR A 189 5.79 -11.98 -4.90
C TYR A 189 4.44 -12.55 -5.30
N PHE A 190 4.30 -13.88 -5.26
CA PHE A 190 3.03 -14.53 -5.51
C PHE A 190 1.98 -14.19 -4.45
N ILE A 191 2.36 -14.23 -3.17
CA ILE A 191 1.46 -13.85 -2.07
C ILE A 191 0.97 -12.42 -2.31
N ASP A 192 1.87 -11.45 -2.46
CA ASP A 192 1.50 -10.05 -2.71
C ASP A 192 0.56 -9.90 -3.92
N ALA A 193 0.89 -10.53 -5.05
CA ALA A 193 0.06 -10.46 -6.24
C ALA A 193 -1.36 -11.02 -6.03
N VAL A 194 -1.49 -12.18 -5.37
CA VAL A 194 -2.76 -12.88 -5.18
C VAL A 194 -3.58 -12.27 -4.03
N SER A 195 -2.96 -11.58 -3.07
CA SER A 195 -3.64 -10.78 -2.04
C SER A 195 -4.63 -9.80 -2.64
N TYR A 196 -4.26 -9.14 -3.75
CA TYR A 196 -5.17 -8.24 -4.45
C TYR A 196 -6.39 -8.96 -5.05
N GLY A 197 -6.20 -10.20 -5.52
CA GLY A 197 -7.27 -11.07 -5.98
C GLY A 197 -8.22 -11.50 -4.86
N TYR A 198 -7.70 -11.67 -3.64
CA TYR A 198 -8.50 -12.04 -2.46
C TYR A 198 -9.56 -10.97 -2.11
N TYR A 199 -9.27 -9.69 -2.38
CA TYR A 199 -10.29 -8.63 -2.26
C TYR A 199 -11.39 -8.71 -3.31
N ALA A 200 -11.14 -9.35 -4.47
CA ALA A 200 -12.15 -9.60 -5.48
C ALA A 200 -13.04 -10.79 -5.08
N THR A 201 -12.45 -11.85 -4.52
CA THR A 201 -13.10 -13.12 -4.18
C THR A 201 -12.34 -13.88 -3.07
N ASP A 202 -13.09 -14.55 -2.20
CA ASP A 202 -12.59 -15.40 -1.11
C ASP A 202 -11.94 -16.72 -1.57
N LYS A 203 -12.08 -17.12 -2.84
CA LYS A 203 -11.63 -18.42 -3.33
C LYS A 203 -10.12 -18.69 -3.22
N TYR A 204 -9.31 -17.65 -2.97
CA TYR A 204 -7.86 -17.76 -2.85
C TYR A 204 -7.36 -18.00 -1.43
N GLU A 205 -8.26 -18.03 -0.44
CA GLU A 205 -7.89 -18.15 0.99
C GLU A 205 -6.96 -19.35 1.26
N ASP A 206 -7.36 -20.56 0.83
CA ASP A 206 -6.59 -21.78 1.06
C ASP A 206 -5.22 -21.75 0.35
N ILE A 207 -5.16 -21.12 -0.82
CA ILE A 207 -3.93 -20.99 -1.61
C ILE A 207 -2.97 -20.00 -0.93
N LEU A 208 -3.47 -18.87 -0.43
CA LEU A 208 -2.66 -17.87 0.26
C LEU A 208 -2.16 -18.40 1.61
N LYS A 209 -2.99 -19.15 2.35
CA LYS A 209 -2.56 -19.83 3.59
C LYS A 209 -1.47 -20.86 3.33
N ASP A 210 -1.60 -21.65 2.27
CA ASP A 210 -0.56 -22.58 1.85
C ASP A 210 0.73 -21.85 1.45
N ALA A 211 0.63 -20.75 0.70
CA ALA A 211 1.78 -19.97 0.27
C ALA A 211 2.54 -19.34 1.45
N ILE A 212 1.83 -18.81 2.46
CA ILE A 212 2.45 -18.35 3.71
C ILE A 212 3.14 -19.50 4.44
N ALA A 213 2.50 -20.66 4.56
CA ALA A 213 3.10 -21.82 5.20
C ALA A 213 4.37 -22.30 4.47
N VAL A 214 4.38 -22.23 3.13
CA VAL A 214 5.56 -22.50 2.29
C VAL A 214 6.63 -21.43 2.54
N LEU A 215 6.28 -20.15 2.53
CA LEU A 215 7.20 -19.03 2.79
C LEU A 215 7.92 -19.19 4.13
N ASP A 216 7.20 -19.60 5.18
CA ASP A 216 7.74 -19.82 6.52
C ASP A 216 8.78 -20.96 6.56
N THR A 217 8.80 -21.87 5.58
CA THR A 217 9.84 -22.92 5.51
C THR A 217 11.23 -22.37 5.14
N TYR A 218 11.30 -21.16 4.57
CA TYR A 218 12.55 -20.48 4.22
C TYR A 218 13.13 -19.67 5.40
N LYS A 219 12.37 -19.54 6.51
CA LYS A 219 12.81 -18.88 7.73
C LYS A 219 13.97 -19.65 8.37
N VAL A 220 15.02 -18.94 8.72
CA VAL A 220 16.15 -19.45 9.50
C VAL A 220 16.53 -18.42 10.59
N ASP A 221 17.53 -18.73 11.41
CA ASP A 221 18.00 -17.79 12.42
C ASP A 221 18.57 -16.53 11.76
N GLY A 222 18.05 -15.35 12.15
CA GLY A 222 18.48 -14.06 11.63
C GLY A 222 17.85 -13.61 10.31
N GLY A 223 16.82 -14.27 9.78
CA GLY A 223 16.13 -13.82 8.57
C GLY A 223 15.55 -14.94 7.71
N TYR A 224 15.42 -14.69 6.41
CA TYR A 224 15.02 -15.67 5.41
C TYR A 224 16.16 -15.94 4.43
N CYS A 225 16.25 -17.19 3.98
CA CYS A 225 17.16 -17.60 2.92
C CYS A 225 16.41 -17.73 1.58
N PHE A 226 17.15 -17.62 0.46
CA PHE A 226 16.54 -17.69 -0.87
C PHE A 226 15.92 -19.07 -1.14
N ASN A 227 16.71 -20.14 -0.98
CA ASN A 227 16.25 -21.53 -1.08
C ASN A 227 17.23 -22.44 -0.31
N PRO A 228 16.75 -23.23 0.68
CA PRO A 228 17.58 -24.09 1.52
C PRO A 228 18.33 -25.20 0.77
N GLU A 229 17.96 -25.52 -0.46
CA GLU A 229 18.68 -26.46 -1.33
C GLU A 229 20.00 -25.88 -1.87
N TYR A 230 20.09 -24.55 -2.00
CA TYR A 230 21.29 -23.84 -2.48
C TYR A 230 22.10 -23.20 -1.35
N GLY A 231 21.55 -23.13 -0.14
CA GLY A 231 22.18 -22.49 1.00
C GLY A 231 21.16 -22.04 2.03
N LYS A 232 21.58 -21.87 3.28
CA LYS A 232 20.73 -21.37 4.38
C LYS A 232 21.17 -20.00 4.87
N GLU A 233 22.05 -19.36 4.12
CA GLU A 233 22.51 -18.01 4.37
C GLU A 233 21.31 -17.05 4.25
N THR A 234 21.10 -16.27 5.29
CA THR A 234 20.11 -15.21 5.27
C THR A 234 20.60 -14.08 4.39
N ASN A 235 19.65 -13.41 3.73
CA ASN A 235 19.95 -12.23 2.95
C ASN A 235 18.82 -11.20 3.09
N ALA A 236 19.15 -9.95 2.77
CA ALA A 236 18.24 -8.83 2.88
C ALA A 236 17.05 -8.93 1.90
N ASP A 237 17.27 -9.42 0.67
CA ASP A 237 16.23 -9.49 -0.37
C ASP A 237 15.11 -10.46 0.04
N SER A 238 15.45 -11.71 0.37
CA SER A 238 14.48 -12.71 0.84
C SER A 238 13.81 -12.30 2.15
N THR A 239 14.53 -11.65 3.05
CA THR A 239 13.96 -11.17 4.33
C THR A 239 12.99 -10.00 4.11
N ALA A 240 13.31 -9.06 3.22
CA ALA A 240 12.43 -7.98 2.82
C ALA A 240 11.17 -8.52 2.13
N LEU A 241 11.33 -9.44 1.17
CA LEU A 241 10.20 -10.05 0.47
C LEU A 241 9.30 -10.85 1.40
N ALA A 242 9.86 -11.55 2.39
CA ALA A 242 9.06 -12.21 3.42
C ALA A 242 8.28 -11.20 4.29
N LEU A 243 8.89 -10.06 4.65
CA LEU A 243 8.20 -8.99 5.37
C LEU A 243 7.03 -8.44 4.53
N MET A 244 7.27 -8.13 3.25
CA MET A 244 6.24 -7.70 2.30
C MET A 244 5.09 -8.70 2.26
N ALA A 245 5.38 -10.00 2.09
CA ALA A 245 4.35 -11.02 1.94
C ALA A 245 3.50 -11.21 3.21
N HIS A 246 4.12 -11.24 4.38
CA HIS A 246 3.40 -11.34 5.66
C HIS A 246 2.55 -10.10 5.92
N SER A 247 3.04 -8.90 5.61
CA SER A 247 2.25 -7.66 5.71
C SER A 247 1.13 -7.57 4.64
N ALA A 248 1.34 -8.13 3.45
CA ALA A 248 0.35 -8.11 2.37
C ALA A 248 -0.86 -9.02 2.63
N TYR A 249 -0.70 -10.08 3.43
CA TYR A 249 -1.74 -11.04 3.72
C TYR A 249 -1.71 -11.56 5.17
N ILE A 250 -2.74 -11.21 5.92
CA ILE A 250 -2.96 -11.72 7.28
C ILE A 250 -3.64 -13.09 7.20
N ALA A 251 -2.86 -14.16 7.38
CA ALA A 251 -3.34 -15.54 7.27
C ALA A 251 -4.33 -15.95 8.39
N ASP A 252 -4.22 -15.34 9.56
CA ASP A 252 -5.04 -15.61 10.74
C ASP A 252 -5.54 -14.29 11.34
N THR A 253 -6.65 -13.80 10.82
CA THR A 253 -7.25 -12.53 11.26
C THR A 253 -7.82 -12.59 12.67
N ASP A 254 -8.02 -13.80 13.22
CA ASP A 254 -8.47 -14.01 14.60
C ASP A 254 -7.31 -13.90 15.61
N ASN A 255 -6.06 -13.81 15.12
CA ASN A 255 -4.85 -13.75 15.94
C ASN A 255 -3.86 -12.69 15.45
N LEU A 256 -4.30 -11.42 15.50
CA LEU A 256 -3.50 -10.28 15.06
C LEU A 256 -2.21 -10.11 15.85
N ASP A 257 -2.20 -10.43 17.15
CA ASP A 257 -0.99 -10.37 17.98
C ASP A 257 0.13 -11.25 17.42
N LYS A 258 -0.19 -12.47 16.99
CA LYS A 258 0.77 -13.37 16.37
C LYS A 258 1.25 -12.85 15.01
N HIS A 259 0.36 -12.24 14.23
CA HIS A 259 0.74 -11.59 12.99
C HIS A 259 1.75 -10.45 13.25
N TYR A 260 1.45 -9.56 14.20
CA TYR A 260 2.33 -8.45 14.58
C TYR A 260 3.66 -8.93 15.16
N GLU A 261 3.67 -9.95 16.01
CA GLU A 261 4.90 -10.60 16.49
C GLU A 261 5.76 -11.09 15.32
N THR A 262 5.11 -11.71 14.32
CA THR A 262 5.77 -12.21 13.12
C THR A 262 6.39 -11.07 12.33
N VAL A 263 5.61 -10.09 11.86
CA VAL A 263 6.14 -8.99 11.02
C VAL A 263 7.20 -8.15 11.74
N ASN A 264 7.03 -7.89 13.05
CA ASN A 264 8.02 -7.16 13.85
C ASN A 264 9.34 -7.94 13.97
N GLY A 265 9.27 -9.27 14.11
CA GLY A 265 10.45 -10.14 14.11
C GLY A 265 11.17 -10.14 12.76
N ILE A 266 10.43 -10.20 11.65
CA ILE A 266 11.03 -10.13 10.31
C ILE A 266 11.66 -8.77 10.06
N TYR A 267 11.00 -7.68 10.44
CA TYR A 267 11.55 -6.33 10.35
C TYR A 267 12.85 -6.17 11.16
N ALA A 268 12.89 -6.71 12.39
CA ALA A 268 14.09 -6.68 13.21
C ALA A 268 15.26 -7.44 12.57
N ASP A 269 14.98 -8.55 11.88
CA ASP A 269 15.97 -9.28 11.10
C ASP A 269 16.42 -8.49 9.86
N LEU A 270 15.49 -7.87 9.12
CA LEU A 270 15.80 -7.03 7.97
C LEU A 270 16.74 -5.87 8.36
N CYS A 271 16.50 -5.23 9.51
CA CYS A 271 17.34 -4.14 10.01
C CYS A 271 18.80 -4.54 10.28
N LYS A 272 19.12 -5.83 10.42
CA LYS A 272 20.51 -6.30 10.56
C LYS A 272 21.32 -6.14 9.27
N PHE A 273 20.65 -5.97 8.13
CA PHE A 273 21.26 -5.76 6.82
C PHE A 273 21.36 -4.28 6.42
N GLU A 274 20.93 -3.36 7.29
CA GLU A 274 21.02 -1.93 7.06
C GLU A 274 22.51 -1.51 6.97
N GLY A 275 22.83 -0.76 5.93
CA GLY A 275 24.17 -0.40 5.50
C GLY A 275 24.60 0.98 5.99
N SER A 276 25.19 1.76 5.09
CA SER A 276 25.88 3.00 5.45
C SER A 276 24.96 4.14 5.90
N GLY A 277 23.65 4.05 5.65
CA GLY A 277 22.69 5.08 6.00
C GLY A 277 21.29 4.52 6.24
N THR A 278 20.45 5.34 6.87
CA THR A 278 19.06 4.99 7.18
C THR A 278 18.30 4.60 5.92
N GLY A 279 17.71 3.40 5.93
CA GLY A 279 16.96 2.85 4.80
C GLY A 279 17.83 2.32 3.64
N ILE A 280 19.16 2.31 3.75
CA ILE A 280 20.03 1.74 2.73
C ILE A 280 20.37 0.31 3.15
N PHE A 281 20.15 -0.67 2.28
CA PHE A 281 20.36 -2.08 2.59
C PHE A 281 21.50 -2.68 1.79
N THR A 282 22.18 -3.66 2.40
CA THR A 282 23.40 -4.25 1.85
C THR A 282 23.17 -5.58 1.16
N TYR A 283 23.99 -5.85 0.14
CA TYR A 283 24.17 -7.17 -0.47
C TYR A 283 25.66 -7.52 -0.37
N ASP A 284 25.99 -8.70 0.16
CA ASP A 284 27.38 -9.10 0.44
C ASP A 284 28.18 -8.07 1.27
N GLY A 285 27.50 -7.29 2.09
CA GLY A 285 28.09 -6.27 2.98
C GLY A 285 28.30 -4.89 2.36
N ASP A 286 28.01 -4.71 1.07
CA ASP A 286 28.07 -3.42 0.37
C ASP A 286 26.66 -2.85 0.15
N ASP A 287 26.51 -1.52 0.22
CA ASP A 287 25.23 -0.85 -0.09
C ASP A 287 24.75 -1.23 -1.51
N SER A 288 23.51 -1.72 -1.60
CA SER A 288 22.93 -2.25 -2.83
C SER A 288 21.66 -1.51 -3.21
N ILE A 289 21.63 -0.92 -4.41
CA ILE A 289 20.41 -0.28 -4.95
C ILE A 289 19.29 -1.29 -5.18
N TYR A 290 19.61 -2.52 -5.58
CA TYR A 290 18.62 -3.56 -5.84
C TYR A 290 17.96 -4.01 -4.54
N THR A 291 18.77 -4.31 -3.53
CA THR A 291 18.27 -4.70 -2.21
C THR A 291 17.53 -3.58 -1.50
N THR A 292 17.99 -2.34 -1.66
CA THR A 292 17.29 -1.17 -1.12
C THR A 292 15.92 -0.98 -1.79
N LYS A 293 15.74 -1.35 -3.08
CA LYS A 293 14.42 -1.34 -3.73
C LYS A 293 13.47 -2.37 -3.13
N GLU A 294 13.91 -3.61 -2.92
CA GLU A 294 13.06 -4.64 -2.30
C GLU A 294 12.70 -4.29 -0.86
N ALA A 295 13.67 -3.80 -0.09
CA ALA A 295 13.43 -3.32 1.26
C ALA A 295 12.47 -2.13 1.31
N LEU A 296 12.55 -1.19 0.35
CA LEU A 296 11.58 -0.09 0.26
C LEU A 296 10.15 -0.59 0.08
N ILE A 297 9.94 -1.56 -0.81
CA ILE A 297 8.62 -2.17 -1.02
C ILE A 297 8.16 -2.85 0.27
N ALA A 298 9.01 -3.63 0.92
CA ALA A 298 8.66 -4.29 2.17
C ALA A 298 8.29 -3.30 3.29
N LEU A 299 9.09 -2.25 3.45
CA LEU A 299 8.87 -1.21 4.46
C LEU A 299 7.58 -0.43 4.20
N SER A 300 7.16 -0.23 2.95
CA SER A 300 5.89 0.47 2.67
C SER A 300 4.66 -0.34 3.08
N TYR A 301 4.72 -1.67 3.01
CA TYR A 301 3.66 -2.54 3.54
C TYR A 301 3.71 -2.53 5.06
N TYR A 302 4.89 -2.80 5.64
CA TYR A 302 5.07 -2.90 7.09
C TYR A 302 4.77 -1.59 7.83
N TYR A 303 4.99 -0.43 7.20
CA TYR A 303 4.65 0.88 7.78
C TYR A 303 3.20 0.93 8.27
N TRP A 304 2.27 0.34 7.52
CA TRP A 304 0.87 0.33 7.93
C TRP A 304 0.60 -0.62 9.09
N ASP A 305 1.27 -1.78 9.15
CA ASP A 305 1.18 -2.66 10.32
C ASP A 305 1.61 -1.94 11.61
N VAL A 306 2.66 -1.11 11.51
CA VAL A 306 3.12 -0.29 12.64
C VAL A 306 2.12 0.81 12.97
N VAL A 307 1.62 1.54 11.97
CA VAL A 307 0.59 2.57 12.19
C VAL A 307 -0.64 1.98 12.88
N PHE A 308 -1.10 0.78 12.49
CA PHE A 308 -2.24 0.13 13.14
C PHE A 308 -1.94 -0.28 14.59
N GLN A 309 -0.73 -0.72 14.90
CA GLN A 309 -0.29 -1.02 16.27
C GLN A 309 -0.15 0.23 17.16
N GLU A 310 0.08 1.41 16.56
CA GLU A 310 0.17 2.68 17.30
C GLU A 310 -1.20 3.32 17.61
N ILE A 311 -2.29 2.86 16.98
CA ILE A 311 -3.63 3.32 17.28
C ILE A 311 -3.99 2.85 18.70
N PRO A 312 -4.33 3.76 19.65
CA PRO A 312 -4.70 3.35 20.99
C PRO A 312 -5.92 2.42 20.99
N ASP A 313 -5.88 1.35 21.79
CA ASP A 313 -6.98 0.39 21.94
C ASP A 313 -8.29 1.02 22.50
N ASP A 314 -8.22 2.21 23.08
CA ASP A 314 -9.33 2.87 23.78
C ASP A 314 -9.55 4.32 23.30
N GLU A 315 -10.43 4.52 22.32
CA GLU A 315 -11.51 5.50 22.48
C GLU A 315 -12.82 4.87 21.98
N PRO A 316 -13.82 4.63 22.84
CA PRO A 316 -15.18 4.43 22.35
C PRO A 316 -15.54 5.68 21.53
N PRO A 317 -16.25 5.57 20.40
CA PRO A 317 -16.78 6.75 19.76
C PRO A 317 -17.56 7.50 20.82
N THR A 318 -17.21 8.76 21.10
CA THR A 318 -18.16 9.62 21.77
C THR A 318 -19.39 9.60 20.88
N ASP A 319 -20.46 9.06 21.43
CA ASP A 319 -21.80 9.33 20.94
C ASP A 319 -22.01 10.82 21.22
N ASP A 320 -21.46 11.69 20.38
CA ASP A 320 -22.03 13.01 20.15
C ASP A 320 -23.38 12.76 19.46
N GLY A 321 -24.31 12.30 20.29
CA GLY A 321 -25.71 12.22 19.99
C GLY A 321 -26.22 13.60 19.65
N GLU A 322 -26.07 13.99 18.38
CA GLU A 322 -27.15 14.66 17.70
C GLU A 322 -28.29 13.66 17.58
N THR A 323 -29.00 13.46 18.69
CA THR A 323 -30.42 13.15 18.64
C THR A 323 -31.08 14.23 17.78
N THR A 324 -31.22 13.95 16.50
CA THR A 324 -32.21 14.57 15.64
C THR A 324 -33.57 14.20 16.21
N THR A 325 -33.98 14.95 17.23
CA THR A 325 -35.36 14.95 17.69
C THR A 325 -36.17 15.51 16.54
N ALA A 326 -36.87 14.63 15.84
CA ALA A 326 -37.85 15.00 14.84
C ALA A 326 -38.92 15.87 15.52
N VAL A 327 -38.82 17.18 15.37
CA VAL A 327 -39.89 18.10 15.72
C VAL A 327 -40.93 18.02 14.61
N THR A 328 -41.92 17.14 14.81
CA THR A 328 -43.22 17.22 14.15
C THR A 328 -43.80 18.61 14.40
N SER A 329 -43.86 19.41 13.34
CA SER A 329 -44.54 20.70 13.33
C SER A 329 -45.97 20.50 12.86
N GLU A 330 -46.93 20.60 13.78
CA GLU A 330 -48.29 21.03 13.46
C GLU A 330 -48.43 22.54 13.72
N PRO A 331 -49.31 23.23 12.97
CA PRO A 331 -49.18 24.66 12.75
C PRO A 331 -49.90 25.47 13.83
N THR A 332 -49.28 26.56 14.30
CA THR A 332 -50.08 27.65 14.87
C THR A 332 -49.41 29.01 14.70
N THR A 333 -50.23 29.92 14.18
CA THR A 333 -50.06 31.35 13.91
C THR A 333 -49.55 32.17 15.11
N ALA A 334 -48.56 33.04 14.89
CA ALA A 334 -48.68 34.51 15.00
C ALA A 334 -47.32 35.26 14.98
N LYS A 335 -47.23 36.17 14.02
CA LYS A 335 -46.49 37.44 13.82
C LYS A 335 -45.69 38.12 14.99
N PRO A 336 -44.81 39.11 14.66
CA PRO A 336 -43.38 39.11 15.01
C PRO A 336 -42.98 40.28 15.93
N LYS A 337 -41.70 40.31 16.37
CA LYS A 337 -41.07 41.59 16.76
C LYS A 337 -39.55 41.61 16.55
N THR A 338 -39.18 42.52 15.67
CA THR A 338 -37.92 43.18 15.32
C THR A 338 -37.14 43.74 16.51
N THR A 339 -35.78 43.75 16.42
CA THR A 339 -34.81 44.89 16.50
C THR A 339 -33.44 44.39 17.02
N VAL A 340 -32.30 44.41 16.29
CA VAL A 340 -31.43 45.50 15.77
C VAL A 340 -30.25 45.88 16.71
N SER A 341 -29.01 45.67 16.23
CA SER A 341 -27.73 46.44 16.44
C SER A 341 -27.10 46.52 17.85
N ALA A 342 -25.80 46.78 18.08
CA ALA A 342 -24.53 46.82 17.34
C ALA A 342 -23.36 47.09 18.34
N ALA A 343 -22.16 46.65 17.96
CA ALA A 343 -20.83 47.28 18.11
C ALA A 343 -20.13 47.59 19.46
N ASN A 344 -18.86 47.14 19.50
CA ASN A 344 -17.60 47.81 19.95
C ASN A 344 -17.37 48.09 21.46
N THR A 345 -16.21 47.78 22.07
CA THR A 345 -14.89 48.40 21.83
C THR A 345 -13.75 47.78 22.70
N SER A 346 -12.55 47.64 22.10
CA SER A 346 -11.18 47.92 22.61
C SER A 346 -10.57 47.22 23.86
N LYS A 347 -9.41 46.54 23.67
CA LYS A 347 -8.06 47.02 24.07
C LYS A 347 -6.90 46.01 23.81
N LYS A 348 -6.03 46.40 22.86
CA LYS A 348 -4.54 46.35 22.76
C LYS A 348 -3.71 45.28 23.54
N SER A 349 -2.98 44.44 22.77
CA SER A 349 -1.81 43.59 23.14
C SER A 349 -0.50 44.41 23.35
N PRO A 350 0.65 43.83 23.80
CA PRO A 350 1.49 42.96 22.95
C PRO A 350 2.34 41.82 23.61
N ALA A 351 2.70 40.83 22.77
CA ALA A 351 3.93 39.99 22.73
C ALA A 351 4.23 39.03 23.91
N THR A 352 4.68 37.76 23.77
CA THR A 352 5.19 36.92 22.67
C THR A 352 5.33 35.49 23.23
N GLY A 353 4.96 34.46 22.46
CA GLY A 353 5.21 33.05 22.79
C GLY A 353 4.37 32.14 21.89
N SER A 354 5.03 31.38 21.03
CA SER A 354 4.49 30.71 19.85
C SER A 354 3.31 29.75 20.10
N ASN A 355 2.25 30.01 19.33
CA ASN A 355 1.20 29.15 18.80
C ASN A 355 1.10 27.71 19.31
N ALA A 356 -0.03 27.50 20.00
CA ALA A 356 -0.82 26.29 19.86
C ALA A 356 -1.12 26.01 18.37
N ALA A 357 -0.85 24.78 17.95
CA ALA A 357 -1.53 24.08 16.88
C ALA A 357 -1.56 22.60 17.23
N ALA A 358 -2.20 22.27 18.36
CA ALA A 358 -2.81 20.97 18.55
C ALA A 358 -4.11 21.00 17.74
N VAL A 359 -4.03 20.64 16.46
CA VAL A 359 -5.18 20.53 15.56
C VAL A 359 -4.99 19.24 14.75
N SER A 360 -5.80 18.24 15.11
CA SER A 360 -6.28 17.12 14.30
C SER A 360 -5.23 16.25 13.57
N ALA A 361 -4.79 15.19 14.23
CA ALA A 361 -4.00 14.10 13.66
C ALA A 361 -4.82 13.11 12.79
N ALA A 362 -5.79 13.57 11.99
CA ALA A 362 -6.69 12.68 11.23
C ALA A 362 -6.86 13.01 9.74
N ALA A 363 -6.06 13.90 9.17
CA ALA A 363 -6.17 14.22 7.74
C ALA A 363 -4.85 14.72 7.16
N ALA A 364 -3.95 13.81 6.75
CA ALA A 364 -2.91 14.10 5.76
C ALA A 364 -2.15 12.83 5.30
N PHE A 365 -2.27 12.53 4.00
CA PHE A 365 -1.41 11.69 3.13
C PHE A 365 -1.59 10.15 3.16
N ILE A 366 -2.19 9.68 2.07
CA ILE A 366 -2.62 8.31 1.78
C ILE A 366 -1.75 7.78 0.64
N ALA A 367 -0.80 6.89 0.94
CA ALA A 367 -0.19 5.96 -0.02
C ALA A 367 0.61 4.90 0.76
N ALA A 368 0.03 3.73 0.95
CA ALA A 368 0.59 2.46 0.47
C ALA A 368 -0.53 1.41 0.56
N THR A 369 -0.59 0.51 -0.43
CA THR A 369 -1.29 -0.78 -0.39
C THR A 369 -2.80 -0.77 -0.09
N GLY A 370 -3.61 -0.53 -1.13
CA GLY A 370 -4.97 -1.09 -1.31
C GLY A 370 -6.10 -0.75 -0.30
N MET A 371 -5.82 -0.48 0.97
CA MET A 371 -6.83 -0.38 2.01
C MET A 371 -7.60 0.95 1.99
N LEU A 372 -7.07 1.99 1.32
CA LEU A 372 -7.62 3.35 1.41
C LEU A 372 -8.01 4.03 0.09
N ALA A 373 -7.97 3.35 -1.07
CA ALA A 373 -8.60 3.84 -2.33
C ALA A 373 -10.15 3.99 -2.25
N VAL A 374 -10.69 3.96 -1.04
CA VAL A 374 -12.08 3.68 -0.68
C VAL A 374 -12.67 4.85 0.08
N LEU A 375 -11.84 5.60 0.82
CA LEU A 375 -12.31 6.79 1.52
C LEU A 375 -12.65 7.92 0.55
N LYS A 376 -12.00 8.02 -0.62
CA LYS A 376 -12.35 9.01 -1.67
C LYS A 376 -13.71 8.78 -2.34
N LYS A 377 -14.36 7.61 -2.18
CA LYS A 377 -15.64 7.30 -2.85
C LYS A 377 -16.88 7.88 -2.16
N LYS A 378 -16.71 8.71 -1.12
CA LYS A 378 -17.83 9.27 -0.33
C LYS A 378 -18.18 10.73 -0.61
N GLU A 379 -17.50 11.42 -1.52
CA GLU A 379 -17.73 12.87 -1.76
C GLU A 379 -18.44 13.24 -3.07
N LYS A 380 -19.20 12.31 -3.69
CA LYS A 380 -20.23 12.69 -4.69
C LYS A 380 -21.52 11.90 -4.55
#